data_AF-A0A6N8HXX3-F1
#
_entry.id   AF-A0A6N8HXX3-F1
#
_cell.length_a   1.000
_cell.length_b   1.000
_cell.length_c   1.000
_cell.angle_alpha   90.00
_cell.angle_beta   90.00
_cell.angle_gamma   90.00
#
_symmetry.space_group_name_H-M   'P 1'
#
loop_
_entity.id
_entity.type
_entity.pdbx_description
1 polymer ?
#
loop_
_entity_poly.entity_id
_entity_poly.type
_entity_poly.pdbx_seq_one_letter_code
_entity_poly.pdbx_strand_id
1 'polypeptide(L)'
;MTKSYQICCPKCNNHQNFYRYGKDKYGNQKYLCRVCGHQFAPDAHAADKPGRPRVRPYPTCPVCGKAMFLHHDHKYYSNYQCCDKKCGHSIFVPKPAAVTAPSMSKLSGKTDFKRMRYPVHVILMALSMFYLGKNSFRNIALILRTVMNIQVSHTTISNWCTKFAPLFQNIALELMPTLNFNSDEWHADETVVKIRGMKYYLWLIVDSETRFVLSFHLSRHRDSPQAFSLLNSVKHLGKPGAIVTDRYSAYKVPVKAVLGVKHIRVQSFSDDITNNLIECFNKQFKAWYKTKQGFASFDSANNLIAVFLFFYNFVRPHSALDGLTPAQVAGLNLSARSKRKLFLVA
;
A
#
# COMPACT_ATOMS: atom_id res chain seq x y z
N MET A 1 -69.05 26.79 -5.63
CA MET A 1 -69.08 25.47 -4.94
C MET A 1 -68.03 25.45 -3.83
N THR A 2 -68.45 25.71 -2.59
CA THR A 2 -67.59 25.74 -1.41
C THR A 2 -67.20 24.31 -1.05
N LYS A 3 -65.96 23.90 -1.32
CA LYS A 3 -65.43 22.62 -0.83
C LYS A 3 -65.40 22.67 0.70
N SER A 4 -66.30 21.95 1.37
CA SER A 4 -66.25 21.70 2.80
C SER A 4 -65.11 20.71 3.08
N TYR A 5 -63.93 21.22 3.44
CA TYR A 5 -62.83 20.37 3.88
C TYR A 5 -63.07 19.91 5.32
N GLN A 6 -63.36 18.62 5.53
CA GLN A 6 -63.28 17.99 6.85
C GLN A 6 -61.79 17.82 7.20
N ILE A 7 -61.26 18.74 8.00
CA ILE A 7 -59.88 18.68 8.51
C ILE A 7 -59.86 17.79 9.74
N CYS A 8 -58.93 16.81 9.79
CA CYS A 8 -58.72 15.92 10.92
C CYS A 8 -57.25 15.95 11.36
N CYS A 9 -56.98 15.94 12.65
CA CYS A 9 -55.62 15.88 13.17
C CYS A 9 -55.04 14.46 13.00
N PRO A 10 -53.93 14.27 12.29
CA PRO A 10 -53.35 12.94 12.06
C PRO A 10 -52.75 12.30 13.32
N LYS A 11 -52.57 13.05 14.41
CA LYS A 11 -51.97 12.56 15.65
C LYS A 11 -52.98 12.10 16.70
N CYS A 12 -54.14 12.74 16.77
CA CYS A 12 -55.14 12.45 17.81
C CYS A 12 -56.57 12.27 17.27
N ASN A 13 -56.74 12.23 15.95
CA ASN A 13 -58.02 12.11 15.26
C ASN A 13 -59.09 13.12 15.70
N ASN A 14 -58.69 14.26 16.25
CA ASN A 14 -59.60 15.36 16.56
C ASN A 14 -60.07 16.01 15.25
N HIS A 15 -61.35 16.36 15.16
CA HIS A 15 -61.99 16.97 13.97
C HIS A 15 -62.43 18.43 14.20
N GLN A 16 -62.16 19.00 15.38
CA GLN A 16 -62.61 20.35 15.77
C GLN A 16 -61.45 21.16 16.40
N ASN A 17 -61.60 22.46 16.56
CA ASN A 17 -60.62 23.33 17.26
C ASN A 17 -59.20 23.35 16.63
N PHE A 18 -59.12 23.80 15.38
CA PHE A 18 -57.86 24.05 14.67
C PHE A 18 -57.54 25.54 14.57
N TYR A 19 -56.29 25.90 14.86
CA TYR A 19 -55.78 27.24 14.58
C TYR A 19 -55.01 27.24 13.26
N ARG A 20 -55.48 28.02 12.29
CA ARG A 20 -54.86 28.19 10.98
C ARG A 20 -53.74 29.23 11.08
N TYR A 21 -52.50 28.88 10.72
CA TYR A 21 -51.37 29.80 10.84
C TYR A 21 -50.32 29.61 9.74
N GLY A 22 -50.06 30.69 8.98
CA GLY A 22 -49.06 30.71 7.91
C GLY A 22 -49.22 29.60 6.86
N LYS A 23 -48.22 29.47 5.99
CA LYS A 23 -48.12 28.38 5.00
C LYS A 23 -46.82 27.62 5.19
N ASP A 24 -46.71 26.41 4.66
CA ASP A 24 -45.45 25.70 4.57
C ASP A 24 -44.59 26.27 3.42
N LYS A 25 -43.37 25.72 3.24
CA LYS A 25 -42.44 26.11 2.17
C LYS A 25 -42.94 25.80 0.75
N TYR A 26 -44.04 25.06 0.63
CA TYR A 26 -44.68 24.69 -0.64
C TYR A 26 -46.00 25.43 -0.86
N GLY A 27 -46.36 26.36 0.04
CA GLY A 27 -47.58 27.16 -0.05
C GLY A 27 -48.83 26.48 0.52
N ASN A 28 -48.71 25.30 1.11
CA ASN A 28 -49.83 24.57 1.72
C ASN A 28 -50.22 25.20 3.06
N GLN A 29 -51.51 25.18 3.37
CA GLN A 29 -52.04 25.75 4.60
C GLN A 29 -51.69 24.89 5.82
N LYS A 30 -51.05 25.49 6.84
CA LYS A 30 -50.77 24.81 8.11
C LYS A 30 -51.88 25.04 9.13
N TYR A 31 -52.08 24.04 9.98
CA TYR A 31 -53.03 24.01 11.09
C TYR A 31 -52.34 23.50 12.36
N LEU A 32 -52.68 24.09 13.50
CA LEU A 32 -52.29 23.66 14.83
C LEU A 32 -53.52 23.09 15.51
N CYS A 33 -53.45 21.83 15.93
CA CYS A 33 -54.49 21.24 16.76
C CYS A 33 -54.39 21.81 18.18
N ARG A 34 -55.44 22.50 18.65
CA ARG A 34 -55.46 23.08 20.01
C ARG A 34 -55.58 22.03 21.12
N VAL A 35 -55.98 20.80 20.79
CA VAL A 35 -56.12 19.69 21.74
C VAL A 35 -54.78 19.02 22.05
N CYS A 36 -53.97 18.70 21.02
CA CYS A 36 -52.71 17.97 21.21
C CYS A 36 -51.44 18.77 20.87
N GLY A 37 -51.59 20.04 20.48
CA GLY A 37 -50.49 20.91 20.06
C GLY A 37 -49.81 20.51 18.75
N HIS A 38 -50.34 19.52 18.02
CA HIS A 38 -49.71 19.02 16.81
C HIS A 38 -49.93 19.96 15.62
N GLN A 39 -48.86 20.21 14.87
CA GLN A 39 -48.83 21.05 13.69
C GLN A 39 -48.82 20.18 12.43
N PHE A 40 -49.73 20.43 11.49
CA PHE A 40 -49.85 19.64 10.27
C PHE A 40 -50.38 20.48 9.10
N ALA A 41 -50.21 20.00 7.87
CA ALA A 41 -50.74 20.59 6.65
C ALA A 41 -51.46 19.50 5.84
N PRO A 42 -52.80 19.50 5.77
CA PRO A 42 -53.59 18.44 5.11
C PRO A 42 -53.26 18.26 3.64
N ASP A 43 -53.04 19.38 2.93
CA ASP A 43 -52.77 19.40 1.49
C ASP A 43 -51.27 19.31 1.17
N ALA A 44 -50.42 19.15 2.18
CA ALA A 44 -49.04 18.78 1.92
C ALA A 44 -49.07 17.36 1.37
N HIS A 45 -49.03 17.23 0.04
CA HIS A 45 -48.82 15.95 -0.63
C HIS A 45 -47.73 15.22 0.15
N ALA A 46 -48.05 14.01 0.60
CA ALA A 46 -47.07 13.08 1.12
C ALA A 46 -46.08 12.81 -0.02
N ALA A 47 -45.12 13.72 -0.16
CA ALA A 47 -44.00 13.54 -1.04
C ALA A 47 -43.26 12.35 -0.45
N ASP A 48 -43.50 11.19 -1.06
CA ASP A 48 -42.58 10.09 -1.15
C ASP A 48 -41.16 10.64 -1.27
N LYS A 49 -40.53 10.78 -0.11
CA LYS A 49 -39.14 10.47 0.04
C LYS A 49 -39.14 9.46 1.17
N PRO A 50 -38.99 8.14 0.91
CA PRO A 50 -38.34 7.30 1.90
C PRO A 50 -37.15 8.11 2.38
N GLY A 51 -37.12 8.43 3.68
CA GLY A 51 -36.11 9.32 4.23
C GLY A 51 -34.79 8.84 3.69
N ARG A 52 -34.15 9.62 2.79
CA ARG A 52 -32.80 9.30 2.33
C ARG A 52 -32.06 9.00 3.62
N PRO A 53 -31.46 7.80 3.80
CA PRO A 53 -30.71 7.54 5.01
C PRO A 53 -29.80 8.76 5.17
N ARG A 54 -29.95 9.49 6.29
CA ARG A 54 -29.02 10.57 6.60
C ARG A 54 -27.69 9.85 6.77
N VAL A 55 -26.97 9.68 5.66
CA VAL A 55 -25.59 9.24 5.67
C VAL A 55 -24.92 10.31 6.52
N ARG A 56 -24.61 9.96 7.76
CA ARG A 56 -23.90 10.88 8.64
C ARG A 56 -22.61 11.21 7.89
N PRO A 57 -22.29 12.49 7.65
CA PRO A 57 -21.12 12.86 6.84
C PRO A 57 -19.81 12.40 7.51
N TYR A 58 -19.88 12.04 8.78
CA TYR A 58 -18.77 11.62 9.61
C TYR A 58 -18.99 10.23 10.20
N PRO A 59 -17.91 9.45 10.37
CA PRO A 59 -17.95 8.11 10.93
C PRO A 59 -18.45 8.10 12.39
N THR A 60 -18.92 6.94 12.85
CA THR A 60 -19.20 6.67 14.26
C THR A 60 -17.95 6.19 14.98
N CYS A 61 -17.85 6.49 16.27
CA CYS A 61 -16.72 6.06 17.09
C CYS A 61 -16.74 4.53 17.24
N PRO A 62 -15.65 3.82 16.90
CA PRO A 62 -15.60 2.36 17.02
C PRO A 62 -15.60 1.87 18.47
N VAL A 63 -15.32 2.75 19.44
CA VAL A 63 -15.24 2.39 20.87
C VAL A 63 -16.59 2.57 21.58
N CYS A 64 -17.25 3.72 21.40
CA CYS A 64 -18.47 4.05 22.14
C CYS A 64 -19.72 4.25 21.26
N GLY A 65 -19.62 4.08 19.95
CA GLY A 65 -20.72 4.22 18.99
C GLY A 65 -21.23 5.66 18.76
N LYS A 66 -20.76 6.64 19.54
CA LYS A 66 -21.17 8.04 19.42
C LYS A 66 -20.65 8.68 18.14
N ALA A 67 -21.28 9.79 17.74
CA ALA A 67 -20.85 10.55 16.58
C ALA A 67 -19.40 11.05 16.75
N MET A 68 -18.69 11.16 15.62
CA MET A 68 -17.39 11.81 15.54
C MET A 68 -17.51 13.11 14.76
N PHE A 69 -16.57 14.02 14.99
CA PHE A 69 -16.40 15.24 14.21
C PHE A 69 -15.02 15.26 13.54
N LEU A 70 -14.91 15.97 12.43
CA LEU A 70 -13.63 16.20 11.76
C LEU A 70 -12.77 17.14 12.61
N HIS A 71 -11.69 16.63 13.18
CA HIS A 71 -10.76 17.41 13.99
C HIS A 71 -9.73 18.12 13.11
N HIS A 72 -9.07 17.36 12.21
CA HIS A 72 -8.14 17.91 11.23
C HIS A 72 -8.30 17.22 9.88
N ASP A 73 -8.21 18.01 8.81
CA ASP A 73 -8.23 17.50 7.44
C ASP A 73 -6.88 17.72 6.76
N HIS A 74 -6.06 16.68 6.73
CA HIS A 74 -4.75 16.73 6.08
C HIS A 74 -4.85 16.24 4.63
N LYS A 75 -3.80 16.50 3.85
CA LYS A 75 -3.73 16.09 2.44
C LYS A 75 -3.91 14.58 2.25
N TYR A 76 -3.29 13.76 3.10
CA TYR A 76 -3.23 12.30 2.95
C TYR A 76 -4.20 11.53 3.84
N TYR A 77 -4.81 12.18 4.83
CA TYR A 77 -5.73 11.55 5.78
C TYR A 77 -6.62 12.60 6.46
N SER A 78 -7.76 12.16 6.96
CA SER A 78 -8.65 12.95 7.82
C SER A 78 -8.62 12.37 9.23
N ASN A 79 -8.45 13.22 10.25
CA ASN A 79 -8.50 12.85 11.66
C ASN A 79 -9.89 13.18 12.20
N TYR A 80 -10.61 12.16 12.65
CA TYR A 80 -11.89 12.32 13.32
C TYR A 80 -11.74 12.03 14.81
N GLN A 81 -12.38 12.85 15.64
CA GLN A 81 -12.39 12.67 17.09
C GLN A 81 -13.81 12.42 17.59
N CYS A 82 -13.94 11.53 18.58
CA CYS A 82 -15.22 11.25 19.22
C CYS A 82 -15.76 12.50 19.92
N CYS A 83 -17.04 12.80 19.75
CA CYS A 83 -17.70 13.92 20.43
C CYS A 83 -17.78 13.73 21.96
N ASP A 84 -17.65 12.50 22.46
CA ASP A 84 -17.65 12.23 23.88
C ASP A 84 -16.26 12.42 24.49
N LYS A 85 -16.13 13.46 25.33
CA LYS A 85 -14.89 13.78 26.04
C LYS A 85 -14.40 12.65 26.95
N LYS A 86 -15.30 11.81 27.46
CA LYS A 86 -14.92 10.63 28.26
C LYS A 86 -14.28 9.53 27.41
N CYS A 87 -14.67 9.44 26.14
CA CYS A 87 -14.09 8.51 25.19
C CYS A 87 -12.79 9.06 24.58
N GLY A 88 -12.83 10.29 24.05
CA GLY A 88 -11.67 10.97 23.47
C GLY A 88 -11.03 10.28 22.26
N HIS A 89 -11.58 9.16 21.78
CA HIS A 89 -10.96 8.33 20.75
C HIS A 89 -10.84 9.05 19.40
N SER A 90 -9.71 8.87 18.73
CA SER A 90 -9.42 9.44 17.40
C SER A 90 -9.12 8.38 16.36
N ILE A 91 -9.76 8.49 15.20
CA ILE A 91 -9.51 7.65 14.03
C ILE A 91 -8.89 8.45 12.90
N PHE A 92 -8.03 7.80 12.13
CA PHE A 92 -7.27 8.40 11.04
C PHE A 92 -7.68 7.69 9.75
N VAL A 93 -8.43 8.38 8.89
CA VAL A 93 -8.96 7.80 7.65
C VAL A 93 -8.06 8.25 6.50
N PRO A 94 -7.34 7.34 5.82
CA PRO A 94 -6.47 7.70 4.70
C PRO A 94 -7.31 8.19 3.52
N LYS A 95 -6.75 9.07 2.68
CA LYS A 95 -7.36 9.56 1.44
C LYS A 95 -6.66 8.90 0.25
N PRO A 96 -7.15 7.77 -0.29
CA PRO A 96 -6.42 7.00 -1.30
C PRO A 96 -6.11 7.81 -2.56
N ALA A 97 -7.02 8.71 -2.96
CA ALA A 97 -6.84 9.58 -4.12
C ALA A 97 -5.65 10.56 -3.99
N ALA A 98 -5.22 10.86 -2.77
CA ALA A 98 -4.07 11.72 -2.51
C ALA A 98 -2.74 10.94 -2.42
N VAL A 99 -2.79 9.62 -2.26
CA VAL A 99 -1.61 8.77 -2.12
C VAL A 99 -1.10 8.39 -3.50
N THR A 100 0.14 8.78 -3.81
CA THR A 100 0.76 8.39 -5.09
C THR A 100 1.09 6.90 -5.11
N ALA A 101 0.98 6.27 -6.27
CA ALA A 101 1.42 4.89 -6.46
C ALA A 101 2.93 4.76 -6.16
N PRO A 102 3.39 3.61 -5.64
CA PRO A 102 4.79 3.41 -5.31
C PRO A 102 5.66 3.42 -6.58
N SER A 103 6.96 3.73 -6.47
CA SER A 103 7.83 3.77 -7.65
C SER A 103 7.89 2.41 -8.35
N MET A 104 7.77 1.30 -7.61
CA MET A 104 7.73 -0.06 -8.17
C MET A 104 6.60 -0.30 -9.20
N SER A 105 5.55 0.53 -9.22
CA SER A 105 4.49 0.43 -10.23
C SER A 105 4.86 1.10 -11.55
N LYS A 106 6.00 1.79 -11.63
CA LYS A 106 6.49 2.55 -12.79
C LYS A 106 7.76 1.91 -13.34
N LEU A 107 7.64 0.70 -13.87
CA LEU A 107 8.73 -0.02 -14.52
C LEU A 107 8.59 0.09 -16.04
N SER A 108 9.72 0.17 -16.74
CA SER A 108 9.77 0.29 -18.20
C SER A 108 10.59 -0.83 -18.81
N GLY A 109 10.22 -1.29 -20.01
CA GLY A 109 10.97 -2.33 -20.72
C GLY A 109 10.07 -3.39 -21.36
N LYS A 110 10.61 -4.60 -21.50
CA LYS A 110 9.95 -5.75 -22.13
C LYS A 110 9.35 -6.69 -21.09
N THR A 111 8.23 -7.30 -21.47
CA THR A 111 7.50 -8.32 -20.70
C THR A 111 7.76 -9.75 -21.19
N ASP A 112 8.66 -9.93 -22.17
CA ASP A 112 9.09 -11.23 -22.68
C ASP A 112 10.53 -11.19 -23.22
N PHE A 113 11.10 -12.38 -23.46
CA PHE A 113 12.42 -12.55 -24.09
C PHE A 113 12.36 -12.67 -25.62
N LYS A 114 11.25 -12.32 -26.28
CA LYS A 114 11.14 -12.46 -27.75
C LYS A 114 12.10 -11.49 -28.44
N ARG A 115 12.59 -11.91 -29.62
CA ARG A 115 13.53 -11.14 -30.46
C ARG A 115 14.84 -10.78 -29.76
N MET A 116 15.29 -11.62 -28.83
CA MET A 116 16.61 -11.51 -28.23
C MET A 116 17.62 -12.29 -29.07
N ARG A 117 18.75 -11.66 -29.39
CA ARG A 117 19.84 -12.27 -30.18
C ARG A 117 20.48 -13.48 -29.48
N TYR A 118 20.49 -13.47 -28.15
CA TYR A 118 21.13 -14.51 -27.34
C TYR A 118 20.07 -15.42 -26.70
N PRO A 119 20.36 -16.72 -26.51
CA PRO A 119 19.47 -17.64 -25.83
C PRO A 119 19.08 -17.17 -24.43
N VAL A 120 17.86 -17.49 -23.99
CA VAL A 120 17.31 -17.07 -22.69
C VAL A 120 18.21 -17.50 -21.52
N HIS A 121 18.76 -18.71 -21.56
CA HIS A 121 19.64 -19.19 -20.49
C HIS A 121 20.93 -18.36 -20.35
N VAL A 122 21.48 -17.82 -21.44
CA VAL A 122 22.65 -16.91 -21.41
C VAL A 122 22.27 -15.58 -20.75
N ILE A 123 21.10 -15.06 -21.07
CA ILE A 123 20.57 -13.83 -20.47
C ILE A 123 20.37 -14.04 -18.96
N LEU A 124 19.70 -15.13 -18.56
CA LEU A 124 19.46 -15.46 -17.16
C LEU A 124 20.77 -15.68 -16.38
N MET A 125 21.77 -16.30 -17.01
CA MET A 125 23.10 -16.45 -16.42
C MET A 125 23.76 -15.08 -16.17
N ALA A 126 23.71 -14.17 -17.14
CA ALA A 126 24.23 -12.80 -16.97
C ALA A 126 23.48 -12.05 -15.85
N LEU A 127 22.15 -12.15 -15.79
CA LEU A 127 21.34 -11.55 -14.72
C LEU A 127 21.71 -12.13 -13.34
N SER A 128 21.89 -13.45 -13.26
CA SER A 128 22.28 -14.14 -12.01
C SER A 128 23.67 -13.69 -11.53
N MET A 129 24.65 -13.60 -12.44
CA MET A 129 25.98 -13.08 -12.12
C MET A 129 25.93 -11.63 -11.61
N PHE A 130 25.00 -10.83 -12.13
CA PHE A 130 24.83 -9.43 -11.73
C PHE A 130 24.11 -9.26 -10.38
N TYR A 131 22.95 -9.89 -10.21
CA TYR A 131 22.09 -9.71 -9.03
C TYR A 131 22.51 -10.57 -7.85
N LEU A 132 22.92 -11.82 -8.08
CA LEU A 132 23.40 -12.73 -7.03
C LEU A 132 24.90 -12.58 -6.82
N GLY A 133 25.67 -12.60 -7.92
CA GLY A 133 27.14 -12.55 -7.88
C GLY A 133 27.73 -11.15 -7.67
N LYS A 134 26.91 -10.09 -7.69
CA LYS A 134 27.33 -8.67 -7.52
C LYS A 134 28.37 -8.18 -8.56
N ASN A 135 28.57 -8.92 -9.66
CA ASN A 135 29.55 -8.62 -10.68
C ASN A 135 29.25 -7.33 -11.44
N SER A 136 30.28 -6.66 -11.97
CA SER A 136 30.11 -5.55 -12.92
C SER A 136 29.75 -6.08 -14.30
N PHE A 137 29.12 -5.26 -15.14
CA PHE A 137 28.77 -5.66 -16.52
C PHE A 137 30.00 -6.05 -17.35
N ARG A 138 31.15 -5.41 -17.11
CA ARG A 138 32.41 -5.74 -17.77
C ARG A 138 32.95 -7.09 -17.30
N ASN A 139 32.86 -7.38 -15.99
CA ASN A 139 33.27 -8.68 -15.47
C ASN A 139 32.39 -9.81 -16.01
N ILE A 140 31.08 -9.59 -16.12
CA ILE A 140 30.16 -10.56 -16.72
C ILE A 140 30.51 -10.81 -18.19
N ALA A 141 30.76 -9.76 -18.97
CA ALA A 141 31.19 -9.90 -20.36
C ALA A 141 32.50 -10.70 -20.47
N LEU A 142 33.45 -10.46 -19.55
CA LEU A 142 34.72 -11.19 -19.49
C LEU A 142 34.51 -12.67 -19.16
N ILE A 143 33.69 -13.00 -18.15
CA ILE A 143 33.38 -14.39 -17.76
C ILE A 143 32.70 -15.13 -18.91
N LEU A 144 31.69 -14.51 -19.54
CA LEU A 144 30.99 -15.12 -20.69
C LEU A 144 31.94 -15.37 -21.87
N ARG A 145 32.88 -14.47 -22.12
CA ARG A 145 33.88 -14.64 -23.18
C ARG A 145 34.89 -15.74 -22.86
N THR A 146 35.43 -15.74 -21.64
CA THR A 146 36.56 -16.60 -21.25
C THR A 146 36.15 -18.04 -20.95
N VAL A 147 35.02 -18.23 -20.26
CA VAL A 147 34.56 -19.56 -19.83
C VAL A 147 33.62 -20.20 -20.85
N MET A 148 32.76 -19.41 -21.49
CA MET A 148 31.68 -19.92 -22.35
C MET A 148 31.89 -19.63 -23.84
N ASN A 149 32.97 -18.94 -24.22
CA ASN A 149 33.24 -18.45 -25.57
C ASN A 149 32.09 -17.62 -26.18
N ILE A 150 31.31 -16.92 -25.33
CA ILE A 150 30.19 -16.07 -25.76
C ILE A 150 30.67 -14.61 -25.80
N GLN A 151 30.73 -14.05 -27.01
CA GLN A 151 31.03 -12.64 -27.20
C GLN A 151 29.77 -11.78 -27.02
N VAL A 152 29.70 -11.02 -25.93
CA VAL A 152 28.62 -10.06 -25.66
C VAL A 152 29.19 -8.79 -25.05
N SER A 153 28.67 -7.63 -25.46
CA SER A 153 29.13 -6.35 -24.91
C SER A 153 28.58 -6.11 -23.51
N HIS A 154 29.36 -5.43 -22.66
CA HIS A 154 28.89 -4.99 -21.34
C HIS A 154 27.65 -4.07 -21.42
N THR A 155 27.50 -3.31 -22.52
CA THR A 155 26.30 -2.49 -22.79
C THR A 155 25.07 -3.35 -23.04
N THR A 156 25.22 -4.49 -23.72
CA THR A 156 24.14 -5.46 -23.94
C THR A 156 23.70 -6.09 -22.62
N ILE A 157 24.65 -6.46 -21.76
CA ILE A 157 24.36 -6.98 -20.41
C ILE A 157 23.66 -5.93 -19.54
N SER A 158 24.14 -4.68 -19.56
CA SER A 158 23.51 -3.55 -18.86
C SER A 158 22.05 -3.38 -19.30
N ASN A 159 21.81 -3.44 -20.61
CA ASN A 159 20.47 -3.39 -21.18
C ASN A 159 19.60 -4.55 -20.70
N TRP A 160 20.11 -5.78 -20.61
CA TRP A 160 19.33 -6.90 -20.06
C TRP A 160 18.94 -6.69 -18.61
N CYS A 161 19.84 -6.17 -17.78
CA CYS A 161 19.60 -5.97 -16.35
C CYS A 161 18.44 -5.01 -16.07
N THR A 162 18.21 -4.01 -16.92
CA THR A 162 17.12 -3.03 -16.77
C THR A 162 15.88 -3.36 -17.60
N LYS A 163 16.06 -3.93 -18.79
CA LYS A 163 14.99 -4.10 -19.79
C LYS A 163 13.90 -5.07 -19.35
N PHE A 164 14.22 -6.09 -18.56
CA PHE A 164 13.26 -7.13 -18.19
C PHE A 164 12.57 -6.89 -16.84
N ALA A 165 12.71 -5.69 -16.25
CA ALA A 165 12.04 -5.38 -14.99
C ALA A 165 10.51 -5.61 -15.03
N PRO A 166 9.77 -5.20 -16.08
CA PRO A 166 8.34 -5.51 -16.17
C PRO A 166 8.03 -7.01 -16.26
N LEU A 167 8.86 -7.81 -16.94
CA LEU A 167 8.69 -9.27 -17.00
C LEU A 167 8.75 -9.88 -15.59
N PHE A 168 9.78 -9.56 -14.82
CA PHE A 168 9.94 -10.08 -13.45
C PHE A 168 8.85 -9.58 -12.51
N GLN A 169 8.41 -8.32 -12.68
CA GLN A 169 7.29 -7.78 -11.91
C GLN A 169 5.99 -8.51 -12.20
N ASN A 170 5.70 -8.85 -13.46
CA ASN A 170 4.49 -9.60 -13.81
C ASN A 170 4.50 -10.99 -13.17
N ILE A 171 5.64 -11.68 -13.18
CA ILE A 171 5.80 -12.98 -12.50
C ILE A 171 5.55 -12.82 -11.00
N ALA A 172 6.13 -11.80 -10.37
CA ALA A 172 5.87 -11.54 -8.95
C ALA A 172 4.38 -11.29 -8.68
N LEU A 173 3.72 -10.46 -9.48
CA LEU A 173 2.29 -10.16 -9.34
C LEU A 173 1.39 -11.38 -9.56
N GLU A 174 1.77 -12.31 -10.44
CA GLU A 174 1.07 -13.58 -10.64
C GLU A 174 1.19 -14.48 -9.41
N LEU A 175 2.35 -14.50 -8.75
CA LEU A 175 2.64 -15.39 -7.63
C LEU A 175 2.21 -14.84 -6.26
N MET A 176 2.27 -13.52 -6.07
CA MET A 176 2.00 -12.88 -4.77
C MET A 176 0.66 -13.27 -4.12
N PRO A 177 -0.46 -13.43 -4.85
CA PRO A 177 -1.73 -13.87 -4.26
C PRO A 177 -1.72 -15.28 -3.67
N THR A 178 -0.74 -16.11 -4.05
CA THR A 178 -0.60 -17.49 -3.53
C THR A 178 0.23 -17.56 -2.25
N LEU A 179 0.83 -16.44 -1.83
CA LEU A 179 1.72 -16.36 -0.68
C LEU A 179 0.98 -15.89 0.56
N ASN A 180 1.46 -16.31 1.72
CA ASN A 180 0.94 -15.89 3.02
C ASN A 180 1.90 -14.90 3.68
N PHE A 181 1.39 -13.73 4.03
CA PHE A 181 2.12 -12.66 4.73
C PHE A 181 1.42 -12.24 6.03
N ASN A 182 0.56 -13.09 6.60
CA ASN A 182 -0.03 -12.87 7.92
C ASN A 182 0.96 -13.26 9.00
N SER A 183 1.95 -12.40 9.21
CA SER A 183 3.01 -12.58 10.20
C SER A 183 2.78 -11.70 11.42
N ASP A 184 3.46 -12.00 12.52
CA ASP A 184 3.37 -11.16 13.72
C ASP A 184 3.80 -9.71 13.43
N GLU A 185 4.83 -9.53 12.61
CA GLU A 185 5.46 -8.22 12.39
C GLU A 185 5.87 -8.01 10.94
N TRP A 186 5.68 -6.79 10.44
CA TRP A 186 6.40 -6.31 9.25
C TRP A 186 7.35 -5.18 9.66
N HIS A 187 8.54 -5.16 9.06
CA HIS A 187 9.55 -4.13 9.29
C HIS A 187 9.55 -3.14 8.14
N ALA A 188 9.63 -1.84 8.43
CA ALA A 188 9.83 -0.82 7.43
C ALA A 188 11.01 0.10 7.80
N ASP A 189 11.82 0.43 6.80
CA ASP A 189 13.01 1.26 6.93
C ASP A 189 13.31 1.94 5.59
N GLU A 190 14.11 3.01 5.64
CA GLU A 190 14.57 3.71 4.46
C GLU A 190 16.09 3.78 4.39
N THR A 191 16.61 3.72 3.17
CA THR A 191 18.05 3.75 2.95
C THR A 191 18.47 4.65 1.80
N VAL A 192 19.61 5.34 1.95
CA VAL A 192 20.05 6.37 1.00
C VAL A 192 20.75 5.77 -0.22
N VAL A 193 20.23 6.01 -1.41
CA VAL A 193 20.91 5.71 -2.68
C VAL A 193 21.27 7.01 -3.41
N LYS A 194 22.24 6.95 -4.32
CA LYS A 194 22.63 8.09 -5.16
C LYS A 194 22.22 7.84 -6.61
N ILE A 195 21.59 8.82 -7.22
CA ILE A 195 21.23 8.82 -8.64
C ILE A 195 21.79 10.11 -9.24
N ARG A 196 22.71 9.98 -10.21
CA ARG A 196 23.47 11.11 -10.77
C ARG A 196 24.10 11.99 -9.68
N GLY A 197 24.70 11.37 -8.66
CA GLY A 197 25.31 12.05 -7.52
C GLY A 197 24.33 12.61 -6.47
N MET A 198 23.04 12.75 -6.80
CA MET A 198 22.02 13.28 -5.89
C MET A 198 21.48 12.19 -4.94
N LYS A 199 21.18 12.57 -3.69
CA LYS A 199 20.59 11.67 -2.69
C LYS A 199 19.12 11.37 -3.01
N TYR A 200 18.77 10.09 -2.94
CA TYR A 200 17.42 9.54 -2.99
C TYR A 200 17.26 8.57 -1.81
N TYR A 201 16.02 8.32 -1.44
CA TYR A 201 15.63 7.43 -0.35
C TYR A 201 14.86 6.25 -0.93
N LEU A 202 15.37 5.05 -0.67
CA LEU A 202 14.70 3.79 -0.96
C LEU A 202 13.99 3.33 0.31
N TRP A 203 12.67 3.44 0.30
CA TRP A 203 11.78 2.98 1.34
C TRP A 203 11.41 1.53 1.08
N LEU A 204 11.48 0.68 2.11
CA LEU A 204 11.32 -0.76 2.01
C LEU A 204 10.40 -1.25 3.12
N ILE A 205 9.63 -2.28 2.82
CA ILE A 205 8.85 -3.01 3.82
C ILE A 205 9.05 -4.52 3.61
N VAL A 206 9.35 -5.20 4.71
CA VAL A 206 9.77 -6.60 4.74
C VAL A 206 8.92 -7.35 5.75
N ASP A 207 8.45 -8.52 5.35
CA ASP A 207 7.79 -9.45 6.25
C ASP A 207 8.80 -10.10 7.19
N SER A 208 8.52 -10.12 8.50
CA SER A 208 9.49 -10.65 9.46
C SER A 208 9.70 -12.14 9.25
N GLU A 209 8.69 -12.98 9.40
CA GLU A 209 8.80 -14.44 9.35
C GLU A 209 9.44 -14.97 8.06
N THR A 210 8.93 -14.53 6.90
CA THR A 210 9.37 -15.06 5.60
C THR A 210 10.62 -14.36 5.07
N ARG A 211 11.01 -13.22 5.65
CA ARG A 211 12.04 -12.28 5.13
C ARG A 211 11.70 -11.71 3.76
N PHE A 212 10.47 -11.85 3.27
CA PHE A 212 10.06 -11.42 1.93
C PHE A 212 9.94 -9.89 1.89
N VAL A 213 10.55 -9.24 0.90
CA VAL A 213 10.37 -7.80 0.68
C VAL A 213 9.04 -7.57 -0.02
N LEU A 214 8.05 -7.05 0.71
CA LEU A 214 6.67 -6.89 0.25
C LEU A 214 6.53 -5.76 -0.78
N SER A 215 7.24 -4.65 -0.60
CA SER A 215 7.20 -3.51 -1.51
C SER A 215 8.40 -2.59 -1.33
N PHE A 216 8.62 -1.72 -2.31
CA PHE A 216 9.59 -0.63 -2.23
C PHE A 216 9.07 0.66 -2.87
N HIS A 217 9.60 1.79 -2.41
CA HIS A 217 9.34 3.10 -2.98
C HIS A 217 10.62 3.94 -3.04
N LEU A 218 11.03 4.35 -4.24
CA LEU A 218 12.19 5.20 -4.48
C LEU A 218 11.75 6.65 -4.69
N SER A 219 12.26 7.56 -3.86
CA SER A 219 11.89 8.97 -3.90
C SER A 219 13.06 9.90 -3.60
N ARG A 220 12.97 11.17 -4.02
CA ARG A 220 13.90 12.22 -3.56
C ARG A 220 13.60 12.67 -2.14
N HIS A 221 12.36 12.49 -1.70
CA HIS A 221 11.88 12.99 -0.42
C HIS A 221 12.00 11.93 0.66
N ARG A 222 12.35 12.37 1.86
CA ARG A 222 12.34 11.55 3.08
C ARG A 222 11.22 12.07 3.99
N ASP A 223 9.96 11.89 3.61
CA ASP A 223 8.81 12.40 4.36
C ASP A 223 7.64 11.40 4.43
N SER A 224 6.66 11.71 5.28
CA SER A 224 5.49 10.85 5.54
C SER A 224 4.68 10.44 4.29
N PRO A 225 4.51 11.29 3.26
CA PRO A 225 3.89 10.89 1.99
C PRO A 225 4.49 9.62 1.36
N GLN A 226 5.81 9.43 1.45
CA GLN A 226 6.44 8.24 0.87
C GLN A 226 6.07 6.97 1.65
N ALA A 227 5.97 7.07 2.98
CA ALA A 227 5.49 5.99 3.83
C ALA A 227 4.02 5.66 3.56
N PHE A 228 3.16 6.66 3.27
CA PHE A 228 1.79 6.40 2.80
C PHE A 228 1.78 5.60 1.49
N SER A 229 2.60 5.99 0.51
CA SER A 229 2.72 5.26 -0.76
C SER A 229 3.18 3.82 -0.57
N LEU A 230 4.15 3.58 0.31
CA LEU A 230 4.68 2.25 0.62
C LEU A 230 3.68 1.38 1.38
N LEU A 231 3.05 1.88 2.44
CA LEU A 231 2.12 1.07 3.23
C LEU A 231 0.83 0.80 2.47
N ASN A 232 0.36 1.76 1.66
CA ASN A 232 -0.86 1.59 0.88
C ASN A 232 -0.69 0.53 -0.23
N SER A 233 0.54 0.29 -0.71
CA SER A 233 0.80 -0.76 -1.69
C SER A 233 0.79 -2.17 -1.11
N VAL A 234 0.96 -2.35 0.21
CA VAL A 234 1.01 -3.68 0.85
C VAL A 234 -0.22 -4.03 1.69
N LYS A 235 -1.12 -3.07 1.94
CA LYS A 235 -2.29 -3.25 2.82
C LYS A 235 -3.23 -4.41 2.46
N HIS A 236 -3.15 -4.92 1.23
CA HIS A 236 -3.99 -6.01 0.73
C HIS A 236 -3.27 -7.37 0.73
N LEU A 237 -1.98 -7.40 1.05
CA LEU A 237 -1.15 -8.62 1.01
C LEU A 237 -1.29 -9.48 2.27
N GLY A 238 -1.63 -8.88 3.40
CA GLY A 238 -1.75 -9.56 4.68
C GLY A 238 -2.11 -8.58 5.80
N LYS A 239 -2.27 -9.12 7.00
CA LYS A 239 -2.55 -8.34 8.22
C LYS A 239 -1.49 -8.63 9.28
N PRO A 240 -0.44 -7.80 9.41
CA PRO A 240 0.54 -7.99 10.45
C PRO A 240 -0.03 -7.64 11.83
N GLY A 241 0.47 -8.26 12.89
CA GLY A 241 0.17 -7.87 14.27
C GLY A 241 0.72 -6.47 14.61
N ALA A 242 1.92 -6.16 14.12
CA ALA A 242 2.56 -4.86 14.29
C ALA A 242 3.41 -4.43 13.08
N ILE A 243 3.64 -3.11 12.96
CA ILE A 243 4.73 -2.57 12.13
C ILE A 243 5.87 -2.15 13.03
N VAL A 244 7.07 -2.61 12.71
CA VAL A 244 8.31 -2.24 13.37
C VAL A 244 9.07 -1.27 12.48
N THR A 245 9.42 -0.10 13.01
CA THR A 245 10.30 0.86 12.33
C THR A 245 11.36 1.38 13.27
N ASP A 246 12.33 2.10 12.72
CA ASP A 246 13.19 2.97 13.50
C ASP A 246 12.38 4.09 14.19
N ARG A 247 13.07 5.03 14.84
CA ARG A 247 12.42 6.14 15.54
C ARG A 247 11.85 7.21 14.61
N TYR A 248 11.88 7.03 13.29
CA TYR A 248 11.50 8.08 12.35
C TYR A 248 10.01 8.41 12.41
N SER A 249 9.70 9.68 12.67
CA SER A 249 8.32 10.14 12.89
C SER A 249 7.43 10.02 11.65
N ALA A 250 8.03 9.90 10.45
CA ALA A 250 7.29 9.82 9.20
C ALA A 250 6.34 8.62 9.13
N TYR A 251 6.62 7.52 9.83
CA TYR A 251 5.79 6.31 9.83
C TYR A 251 4.60 6.35 10.80
N LYS A 252 4.62 7.23 11.83
CA LYS A 252 3.60 7.23 12.90
C LYS A 252 2.17 7.31 12.38
N VAL A 253 1.90 8.28 11.51
CA VAL A 253 0.56 8.50 10.97
C VAL A 253 0.23 7.51 9.85
N PRO A 254 1.12 7.23 8.87
CA PRO A 254 0.88 6.23 7.85
C PRO A 254 0.52 4.85 8.41
N VAL A 255 1.24 4.35 9.42
CA VAL A 255 0.95 3.03 10.02
C VAL A 255 -0.45 3.03 10.62
N LYS A 256 -0.77 4.04 11.43
CA LYS A 256 -2.07 4.17 12.07
C LYS A 256 -3.23 4.33 11.08
N ALA A 257 -3.03 5.11 10.02
CA ALA A 257 -4.08 5.43 9.05
C ALA A 257 -4.29 4.29 8.02
N VAL A 258 -3.22 3.69 7.53
CA VAL A 258 -3.31 2.74 6.40
C VAL A 258 -3.57 1.31 6.89
N LEU A 259 -2.86 0.88 7.93
CA LEU A 259 -2.93 -0.50 8.43
C LEU A 259 -3.73 -0.60 9.73
N GLY A 260 -3.71 0.44 10.57
CA GLY A 260 -4.45 0.46 11.83
C GLY A 260 -3.89 -0.50 12.89
N VAL A 261 -2.66 -0.97 12.72
CA VAL A 261 -1.99 -1.95 13.59
C VAL A 261 -1.07 -1.25 14.61
N LYS A 262 -0.57 -2.01 15.59
CA LYS A 262 0.40 -1.50 16.58
C LYS A 262 1.67 -1.00 15.86
N HIS A 263 2.11 0.21 16.16
CA HIS A 263 3.39 0.74 15.67
C HIS A 263 4.45 0.62 16.76
N ILE A 264 5.43 -0.24 16.53
CA ILE A 264 6.56 -0.46 17.43
C ILE A 264 7.74 0.35 16.89
N ARG A 265 8.23 1.28 17.71
CA ARG A 265 9.41 2.10 17.40
C ARG A 265 10.55 1.58 18.25
N VAL A 266 11.49 0.87 17.63
CA VAL A 266 12.59 0.23 18.34
C VAL A 266 13.41 1.29 19.07
N GLN A 267 13.55 1.13 20.39
CA GLN A 267 14.28 2.10 21.22
C GLN A 267 15.71 1.65 21.47
N SER A 268 15.95 0.36 21.62
CA SER A 268 17.27 -0.18 21.95
C SER A 268 17.52 -1.54 21.28
N PHE A 269 18.78 -1.96 21.20
CA PHE A 269 19.15 -3.32 20.74
C PHE A 269 18.76 -4.42 21.74
N SER A 270 18.36 -4.06 22.97
CA SER A 270 17.96 -4.96 24.05
C SER A 270 16.46 -5.23 24.11
N ASP A 271 15.66 -4.64 23.23
CA ASP A 271 14.22 -4.92 23.14
C ASP A 271 14.03 -6.30 22.47
N ASP A 272 13.04 -7.11 22.90
CA ASP A 272 12.74 -8.42 22.30
C ASP A 272 12.46 -8.33 20.78
N ILE A 273 11.98 -7.16 20.33
CA ILE A 273 11.67 -6.85 18.94
C ILE A 273 12.74 -5.91 18.39
N THR A 274 13.61 -6.45 17.53
CA THR A 274 14.80 -5.74 17.02
C THR A 274 14.65 -5.33 15.56
N ASN A 275 15.31 -4.24 15.16
CA ASN A 275 15.36 -3.81 13.75
C ASN A 275 16.39 -4.59 12.90
N ASN A 276 17.04 -5.59 13.49
CA ASN A 276 18.18 -6.31 12.90
C ASN A 276 17.84 -6.97 11.56
N LEU A 277 16.60 -7.42 11.39
CA LEU A 277 16.12 -8.10 10.19
C LEU A 277 16.22 -7.21 8.95
N ILE A 278 15.60 -6.03 9.01
CA ILE A 278 15.62 -5.09 7.89
C ILE A 278 17.00 -4.45 7.74
N GLU A 279 17.76 -4.30 8.82
CA GLU A 279 19.16 -3.88 8.74
C GLU A 279 20.04 -4.90 8.00
N CYS A 280 19.83 -6.20 8.24
CA CYS A 280 20.52 -7.27 7.50
C CYS A 280 20.16 -7.22 6.01
N PHE A 281 18.87 -7.04 5.67
CA PHE A 281 18.46 -6.81 4.29
C PHE A 281 19.17 -5.58 3.69
N ASN A 282 19.15 -4.46 4.40
CA ASN A 282 19.78 -3.21 3.97
C ASN A 282 21.29 -3.37 3.76
N LYS A 283 22.00 -4.10 4.62
CA LYS A 283 23.43 -4.43 4.45
C LYS A 283 23.65 -5.21 3.15
N GLN A 284 22.79 -6.19 2.86
CA GLN A 284 22.88 -6.97 1.62
C GLN A 284 22.61 -6.11 0.38
N PHE A 285 21.55 -5.31 0.39
CA PHE A 285 21.25 -4.37 -0.67
C PHE A 285 22.41 -3.39 -0.89
N LYS A 286 22.98 -2.83 0.19
CA LYS A 286 24.14 -1.93 0.11
C LYS A 286 25.38 -2.61 -0.43
N ALA A 287 25.63 -3.87 -0.09
CA ALA A 287 26.76 -4.61 -0.64
C ALA A 287 26.63 -4.76 -2.15
N TRP A 288 25.42 -5.03 -2.66
CA TRP A 288 25.18 -5.01 -4.11
C TRP A 288 25.27 -3.60 -4.69
N TYR A 289 24.63 -2.61 -4.09
CA TYR A 289 24.58 -1.22 -4.59
C TYR A 289 25.96 -0.53 -4.63
N LYS A 290 26.80 -0.73 -3.61
CA LYS A 290 28.13 -0.09 -3.52
C LYS A 290 29.02 -0.42 -4.72
N THR A 291 28.91 -1.61 -5.32
CA THR A 291 29.72 -1.98 -6.49
C THR A 291 29.32 -1.23 -7.77
N LYS A 292 28.23 -0.45 -7.75
CA LYS A 292 27.72 0.31 -8.89
C LYS A 292 28.12 1.79 -8.85
N GLN A 293 28.64 2.26 -7.72
CA GLN A 293 29.04 3.67 -7.51
C GLN A 293 27.90 4.70 -7.76
N GLY A 294 26.64 4.27 -7.59
CA GLY A 294 25.45 5.08 -7.84
C GLY A 294 24.76 4.74 -9.16
N PHE A 295 23.54 5.25 -9.35
CA PHE A 295 22.74 4.99 -10.56
C PHE A 295 22.82 6.15 -11.55
N ALA A 296 22.71 5.83 -12.84
CA ALA A 296 22.81 6.81 -13.93
C ALA A 296 21.49 7.55 -14.24
N SER A 297 20.34 6.95 -13.93
CA SER A 297 19.01 7.57 -14.09
C SER A 297 18.01 6.99 -13.08
N PHE A 298 16.90 7.72 -12.86
CA PHE A 298 15.84 7.27 -11.96
C PHE A 298 15.17 5.98 -12.48
N ASP A 299 14.79 5.93 -13.75
CA ASP A 299 14.11 4.76 -14.33
C ASP A 299 15.00 3.52 -14.29
N SER A 300 16.29 3.67 -14.60
CA SER A 300 17.26 2.58 -14.50
C SER A 300 17.41 2.12 -13.05
N ALA A 301 17.53 3.04 -12.09
CA ALA A 301 17.59 2.69 -10.68
C ALA A 301 16.35 1.90 -10.23
N ASN A 302 15.16 2.38 -10.60
CA ASN A 302 13.89 1.76 -10.24
C ASN A 302 13.76 0.34 -10.82
N ASN A 303 14.12 0.16 -12.09
CA ASN A 303 14.15 -1.15 -12.73
C ASN A 303 15.17 -2.11 -12.10
N LEU A 304 16.40 -1.65 -11.85
CA LEU A 304 17.45 -2.47 -11.25
C LEU A 304 17.07 -2.91 -9.82
N ILE A 305 16.47 -2.02 -9.03
CA ILE A 305 16.00 -2.32 -7.67
C ILE A 305 14.86 -3.35 -7.74
N ALA A 306 13.88 -3.17 -8.63
CA ALA A 306 12.79 -4.13 -8.78
C ALA A 306 13.29 -5.55 -9.10
N VAL A 307 14.23 -5.68 -10.04
CA VAL A 307 14.79 -6.99 -10.39
C VAL A 307 15.68 -7.53 -9.28
N PHE A 308 16.45 -6.69 -8.58
CA PHE A 308 17.21 -7.11 -7.41
C PHE A 308 16.30 -7.74 -6.34
N LEU A 309 15.16 -7.10 -6.06
CA LEU A 309 14.18 -7.62 -5.09
C LEU A 309 13.52 -8.91 -5.57
N PHE A 310 13.23 -9.03 -6.87
CA PHE A 310 12.76 -10.29 -7.45
C PHE A 310 13.76 -11.43 -7.20
N PHE A 311 15.04 -11.19 -7.50
CA PHE A 311 16.08 -12.19 -7.28
C PHE A 311 16.24 -12.52 -5.79
N TYR A 312 16.13 -11.52 -4.91
CA TYR A 312 16.18 -11.73 -3.46
C TYR A 312 15.00 -12.59 -2.96
N ASN A 313 13.78 -12.32 -3.42
CA ASN A 313 12.54 -12.96 -2.96
C ASN A 313 12.29 -14.35 -3.56
N PHE A 314 12.60 -14.54 -4.84
CA PHE A 314 12.18 -15.73 -5.59
C PHE A 314 13.34 -16.59 -6.10
N VAL A 315 14.57 -16.06 -6.13
CA VAL A 315 15.72 -16.73 -6.76
C VAL A 315 16.87 -17.02 -5.81
N ARG A 316 17.00 -16.33 -4.68
CA ARG A 316 18.12 -16.50 -3.76
C ARG A 316 17.72 -17.38 -2.57
N PRO A 317 18.32 -18.57 -2.41
CA PRO A 317 18.35 -19.28 -1.13
C PRO A 317 18.99 -18.44 -0.03
N HIS A 318 18.40 -18.44 1.18
CA HIS A 318 19.01 -17.78 2.34
C HIS A 318 19.36 -18.82 3.39
N SER A 319 20.59 -18.76 3.91
CA SER A 319 21.04 -19.65 4.98
C SER A 319 20.22 -19.47 6.27
N ALA A 320 19.71 -18.26 6.52
CA ALA A 320 18.82 -17.97 7.64
C ALA A 320 17.40 -18.57 7.48
N LEU A 321 17.10 -19.16 6.32
CA LEU A 321 15.82 -19.79 5.98
C LEU A 321 16.06 -21.26 5.53
N ASP A 322 17.08 -21.92 6.09
CA ASP A 322 17.43 -23.31 5.77
C ASP A 322 17.64 -23.58 4.27
N GLY A 323 18.17 -22.59 3.54
CA GLY A 323 18.38 -22.70 2.10
C GLY A 323 17.13 -22.50 1.24
N LEU A 324 16.00 -22.09 1.84
CA LEU A 324 14.80 -21.69 1.12
C LEU A 324 14.86 -20.22 0.68
N THR A 325 14.09 -19.90 -0.36
CA THR A 325 13.81 -18.53 -0.75
C THR A 325 12.71 -17.93 0.14
N PRO A 326 12.64 -16.59 0.29
CA PRO A 326 11.56 -15.94 1.03
C PRO A 326 10.18 -16.31 0.50
N ALA A 327 10.04 -16.45 -0.83
CA ALA A 327 8.80 -16.88 -1.44
C ALA A 327 8.40 -18.31 -1.03
N GLN A 328 9.35 -19.25 -0.95
CA GLN A 328 9.08 -20.61 -0.48
C GLN A 328 8.64 -20.65 0.98
N VAL A 329 9.28 -19.86 1.86
CA VAL A 329 8.86 -19.74 3.26
C VAL A 329 7.47 -19.12 3.36
N ALA A 330 7.14 -18.17 2.49
CA ALA A 330 5.79 -17.60 2.35
C ALA A 330 4.75 -18.57 1.73
N GLY A 331 5.10 -19.84 1.50
CA GLY A 331 4.19 -20.88 1.02
C GLY A 331 4.23 -21.14 -0.49
N LEU A 332 5.18 -20.58 -1.24
CA LEU A 332 5.31 -20.84 -2.68
C LEU A 332 5.63 -22.33 -2.93
N ASN A 333 4.64 -23.06 -3.43
CA ASN A 333 4.81 -24.44 -3.85
C ASN A 333 4.51 -24.57 -5.35
N LEU A 334 5.54 -24.87 -6.14
CA LEU A 334 5.45 -24.96 -7.60
C LEU A 334 6.11 -26.26 -8.09
N SER A 335 5.48 -26.88 -9.09
CA SER A 335 6.09 -28.00 -9.80
C SER A 335 7.42 -27.60 -10.45
N ALA A 336 8.34 -28.56 -10.64
CA ALA A 336 9.61 -28.32 -11.33
C ALA A 336 9.43 -27.70 -12.73
N ARG A 337 8.37 -28.08 -13.44
CA ARG A 337 8.02 -27.50 -14.75
C ARG A 337 7.62 -26.03 -14.63
N SER A 338 6.79 -25.69 -13.65
CA SER A 338 6.36 -24.31 -13.39
C SER A 338 7.53 -23.43 -12.95
N LYS A 339 8.40 -23.92 -12.07
CA LYS A 339 9.62 -23.22 -11.65
C LYS A 339 10.51 -22.87 -12.84
N ARG A 340 10.76 -23.82 -13.74
CA ARG A 340 11.55 -23.59 -14.97
C ARG A 340 10.90 -22.56 -15.90
N LYS A 341 9.57 -22.60 -16.05
CA LYS A 341 8.81 -21.65 -16.88
C LYS A 341 8.90 -20.22 -16.32
N LEU A 342 8.91 -20.08 -14.99
CA LEU A 342 8.95 -18.79 -14.28
C LEU A 342 10.37 -18.35 -13.92
N PHE A 343 11.39 -19.09 -14.37
CA PHE A 343 12.81 -18.78 -14.14
C PHE A 343 13.19 -18.69 -12.65
N LEU A 344 12.55 -19.52 -11.83
CA LEU A 344 12.79 -19.60 -10.38
C LEU A 344 13.82 -20.68 -10.04
N VAL A 345 14.29 -20.69 -8.78
CA VAL A 345 15.19 -21.74 -8.26
C VAL A 345 14.53 -23.10 -8.46
N ALA A 346 15.22 -23.97 -9.20
CA ALA A 346 14.78 -25.33 -9.49
C ALA A 346 14.66 -26.14 -8.19
#